data_AF-A0AA87IGC9-F1
#
_entry.id   AF-A0AA87IGC9-F1
#
_cell.length_a   1.000
_cell.length_b   1.000
_cell.length_c   1.000
_cell.angle_alpha   90.00
_cell.angle_beta   90.00
_cell.angle_gamma   90.00
#
_symmetry.space_group_name_H-M   'P 1'
#
loop_
_entity.id
_entity.type
_entity.pdbx_description
1 polymer ?
#
loop_
_entity_poly.entity_id
_entity_poly.type
_entity_poly.pdbx_seq_one_letter_code
_entity_poly.pdbx_strand_id
1 'polypeptide(L)'
;MGTFGLGHDVVDVAAFAEQLSEPGSRMRSLFSVREVRQAADRARLKNDDEAVHLAAKWAGKEAFLKAWCDYLGDAPYPFTLDNFPWPEIEILDDSRGVPHVSLGKGTASVFQTDYANSAA
;
A
#
# COMPACT_ATOMS: atom_id res chain seq x y z
N MET A 1 -11.10 10.22 20.34
CA MET A 1 -10.48 9.45 19.24
C MET A 1 -9.43 10.37 18.64
N GLY A 2 -8.16 10.07 18.87
CA GLY A 2 -7.05 10.90 18.38
C GLY A 2 -6.63 10.48 16.98
N THR A 3 -5.97 11.38 16.26
CA THR A 3 -5.20 11.02 15.06
C THR A 3 -3.91 10.35 15.50
N PHE A 4 -3.62 9.17 14.96
CA PHE A 4 -2.42 8.39 15.33
C PHE A 4 -1.21 8.72 14.45
N GLY A 5 -1.42 9.07 13.19
CA GLY A 5 -0.37 9.52 12.27
C GLY A 5 -0.96 9.90 10.91
N LEU A 6 -0.21 10.64 10.09
CA LEU A 6 -0.62 11.05 8.75
C LEU A 6 0.47 10.74 7.71
N GLY A 7 0.04 10.22 6.55
CA GLY A 7 0.93 9.93 5.44
C GLY A 7 0.31 10.34 4.11
N HIS A 8 1.15 10.81 3.20
CA HIS A 8 0.76 11.15 1.83
C HIS A 8 1.84 10.70 0.85
N ASP A 9 1.43 10.35 -0.36
CA ASP A 9 2.33 9.97 -1.44
C ASP A 9 1.79 10.44 -2.79
N VAL A 10 2.70 10.68 -3.74
CA VAL A 10 2.38 11.10 -5.11
C VAL A 10 3.18 10.22 -6.05
N VAL A 11 2.49 9.59 -7.01
CA VAL A 11 3.08 8.68 -7.98
C VAL A 11 2.93 9.27 -9.38
N ASP A 12 4.05 9.39 -10.09
CA ASP A 12 4.03 9.64 -11.53
C ASP A 12 3.64 8.35 -12.26
N VAL A 13 2.48 8.38 -12.93
CA VAL A 13 1.92 7.20 -13.59
C VAL A 13 2.76 6.75 -14.78
N ALA A 14 3.39 7.66 -15.52
CA ALA A 14 4.20 7.30 -16.68
C ALA A 14 5.49 6.60 -16.24
N ALA A 15 6.21 7.19 -15.29
CA ALA A 15 7.41 6.57 -14.73
C ALA A 15 7.10 5.24 -14.01
N PHE A 16 5.98 5.17 -13.29
CA PHE A 16 5.53 3.93 -12.67
C PHE A 16 5.26 2.83 -13.70
N ALA A 17 4.59 3.17 -14.82
CA ALA A 17 4.31 2.22 -15.89
C ALA A 17 5.61 1.69 -16.54
N GLU A 18 6.59 2.57 -16.77
CA GLU A 18 7.91 2.17 -17.27
C GLU A 18 8.55 1.14 -16.35
N GLN A 19 8.70 1.45 -15.04
CA GLN A 19 9.30 0.54 -14.06
C GLN A 19 8.51 -0.76 -13.88
N LEU A 20 7.18 -0.72 -13.99
CA LEU A 20 6.32 -1.90 -13.91
C LEU A 20 6.56 -2.84 -15.12
N SER A 21 6.86 -2.26 -16.28
CA SER A 21 7.10 -2.98 -17.54
C SER A 21 8.54 -3.46 -17.73
N GLU A 22 9.48 -3.00 -16.89
CA GLU A 22 10.89 -3.39 -16.98
C GLU A 22 11.07 -4.92 -16.91
N PRO A 23 11.82 -5.54 -17.84
CA PRO A 23 12.11 -6.96 -17.79
C PRO A 23 12.78 -7.36 -16.46
N GLY A 24 12.16 -8.27 -15.72
CA GLY A 24 12.65 -8.71 -14.41
C GLY A 24 12.17 -7.84 -13.24
N SER A 25 11.33 -6.83 -13.48
CA SER A 25 10.72 -6.01 -12.43
C SER A 25 9.99 -6.87 -11.39
N ARG A 26 10.20 -6.52 -10.13
CA ARG A 26 9.51 -7.12 -8.98
C ARG A 26 8.33 -6.28 -8.51
N MET A 27 8.01 -5.17 -9.18
CA MET A 27 6.95 -4.25 -8.72
C MET A 27 5.58 -4.93 -8.65
N ARG A 28 5.26 -5.81 -9.61
CA ARG A 28 4.01 -6.58 -9.56
C ARG A 28 3.88 -7.44 -8.29
N SER A 29 5.00 -7.93 -7.73
CA SER A 29 4.96 -8.70 -6.48
C SER A 29 4.79 -7.86 -5.22
N LEU A 30 4.72 -6.52 -5.33
CA LEU A 30 4.38 -5.63 -4.22
C LEU A 30 2.87 -5.56 -3.98
N PHE A 31 2.07 -6.05 -4.94
CA PHE A 31 0.62 -6.06 -4.88
C PHE A 31 0.10 -7.46 -4.57
N SER A 32 -1.03 -7.51 -3.86
CA SER A 32 -1.77 -8.74 -3.67
C SER A 32 -2.45 -9.18 -4.98
N VAL A 33 -2.77 -10.48 -5.08
CA VAL A 33 -3.55 -11.01 -6.21
C VAL A 33 -4.91 -10.32 -6.33
N ARG A 34 -5.49 -9.85 -5.23
CA ARG A 34 -6.78 -9.13 -5.22
C ARG A 34 -6.63 -7.74 -5.84
N GLU A 35 -5.56 -7.03 -5.50
CA GLU A 35 -5.26 -5.71 -6.05
C GLU A 35 -5.00 -5.76 -7.55
N VAL A 36 -4.18 -6.72 -8.01
CA VAL A 36 -3.87 -6.91 -9.43
C VAL A 36 -5.15 -7.23 -10.22
N ARG A 37 -5.99 -8.15 -9.73
CA ARG A 37 -7.28 -8.46 -10.39
C ARG A 37 -8.19 -7.24 -10.46
N GLN A 38 -8.34 -6.51 -9.36
CA GLN A 38 -9.19 -5.32 -9.35
C GLN A 38 -8.65 -4.22 -10.27
N ALA A 39 -7.33 -4.02 -10.33
CA ALA A 39 -6.70 -3.07 -11.26
C ALA A 39 -6.96 -3.46 -12.72
N ALA A 40 -6.78 -4.74 -13.07
CA ALA A 40 -7.06 -5.23 -14.42
C ALA A 40 -8.56 -5.09 -14.79
N ASP A 41 -9.47 -5.34 -13.84
CA ASP A 41 -10.91 -5.19 -14.06
C ASP A 41 -11.31 -3.72 -14.28
N ARG A 42 -10.71 -2.81 -13.50
CA ARG A 42 -10.90 -1.36 -13.65
C ARG A 42 -10.35 -0.86 -14.99
N ALA A 43 -9.16 -1.33 -15.38
CA ALA A 43 -8.54 -1.00 -16.66
C ALA A 43 -9.48 -1.34 -17.83
N ARG A 44 -10.03 -2.56 -17.82
CA ARG A 44 -11.01 -2.99 -18.83
C ARG A 44 -12.30 -2.17 -18.82
N LEU A 45 -12.81 -1.82 -17.65
CA LEU A 45 -14.03 -1.02 -17.50
C LEU A 45 -13.84 0.43 -17.98
N LYS A 46 -12.66 1.01 -17.74
CA LYS A 46 -12.34 2.40 -18.05
C LYS A 46 -11.69 2.58 -19.43
N ASN A 47 -11.32 1.46 -20.08
CA ASN A 47 -10.60 1.44 -21.34
C ASN A 47 -9.28 2.22 -21.25
N ASP A 48 -8.54 1.98 -20.17
CA ASP A 48 -7.22 2.54 -19.87
C ASP A 48 -6.25 1.43 -19.40
N ASP A 49 -5.05 1.80 -18.93
CA ASP A 49 -3.98 0.86 -18.58
C ASP A 49 -4.08 0.38 -17.12
N GLU A 50 -3.75 -0.89 -16.87
CA GLU A 50 -3.63 -1.46 -15.53
C GLU A 50 -2.64 -0.69 -14.65
N ALA A 51 -1.56 -0.16 -15.24
CA ALA A 51 -0.55 0.63 -14.56
C ALA A 51 -1.14 1.89 -13.89
N VAL A 52 -2.18 2.51 -14.47
CA VAL A 52 -2.87 3.66 -13.87
C VAL A 52 -3.48 3.29 -12.52
N HIS A 53 -4.16 2.14 -12.47
CA HIS A 53 -4.84 1.66 -11.28
C HIS A 53 -3.86 1.11 -10.24
N LEU A 54 -2.78 0.46 -10.69
CA LEU A 54 -1.70 0.01 -9.80
C LEU A 54 -0.90 1.18 -9.22
N ALA A 55 -0.68 2.27 -9.97
CA ALA A 55 -0.03 3.48 -9.47
C ALA A 55 -0.84 4.13 -8.34
N ALA A 56 -2.18 4.21 -8.48
CA ALA A 56 -3.03 4.72 -7.41
C ALA A 56 -2.99 3.84 -6.15
N LYS A 57 -2.96 2.51 -6.31
CA LYS A 57 -2.79 1.57 -5.20
C LYS A 57 -1.41 1.69 -4.56
N TRP A 58 -0.36 1.91 -5.35
CA TRP A 58 0.99 2.15 -4.87
C TRP A 58 1.05 3.39 -3.98
N ALA A 59 0.48 4.51 -4.44
CA ALA A 59 0.35 5.73 -3.65
C ALA A 59 -0.37 5.48 -2.32
N GLY A 60 -1.45 4.67 -2.33
CA GLY A 60 -2.16 4.29 -1.12
C GLY A 60 -1.33 3.46 -0.14
N LYS A 61 -0.54 2.50 -0.64
CA LYS A 61 0.38 1.68 0.19
C LYS A 61 1.46 2.55 0.84
N GLU A 62 2.08 3.43 0.06
CA GLU A 62 3.11 4.38 0.54
C GLU A 62 2.53 5.39 1.55
N ALA A 63 1.32 5.91 1.30
CA ALA A 63 0.64 6.77 2.24
C ALA A 63 0.34 6.05 3.57
N PHE A 64 -0.08 4.78 3.53
CA PHE A 64 -0.24 3.97 4.74
C PHE A 64 1.08 3.78 5.48
N LEU A 65 2.14 3.39 4.77
CA LEU A 65 3.48 3.21 5.33
C LEU A 65 3.92 4.47 6.08
N LYS A 66 3.81 5.64 5.43
CA LYS A 66 4.19 6.93 6.01
C LYS A 66 3.34 7.30 7.22
N ALA A 67 2.04 7.06 7.18
CA ALA A 67 1.16 7.31 8.33
C ALA A 67 1.51 6.41 9.53
N TRP A 68 1.89 5.17 9.27
CA TRP A 68 2.33 4.25 10.30
C TRP A 68 3.70 4.60 10.86
N CYS A 69 4.67 5.00 10.02
CA CYS A 69 5.95 5.55 10.48
C CYS A 69 5.77 6.77 11.39
N ASP A 70 4.89 7.70 10.99
CA ASP A 70 4.56 8.89 11.78
C ASP A 70 3.98 8.51 13.15
N TYR A 71 3.11 7.50 13.18
CA TYR A 71 2.59 6.93 14.44
C TYR A 71 3.66 6.27 15.31
N LEU A 72 4.59 5.50 14.71
CA LEU A 72 5.65 4.82 15.45
C LEU A 72 6.65 5.79 16.10
N GLY A 73 6.93 6.93 15.46
CA GLY A 73 7.96 7.85 15.90
C GLY A 73 9.33 7.17 16.01
N ASP A 74 9.94 7.22 17.20
CA ASP A 74 11.26 6.63 17.48
C ASP A 74 11.20 5.14 17.87
N ALA A 75 10.02 4.51 17.86
CA ALA A 75 9.89 3.09 18.18
C ALA A 75 10.66 2.20 17.17
N PRO A 76 11.19 1.03 17.59
CA PRO A 76 11.89 0.14 16.68
C PRO A 76 11.05 -0.28 15.49
N TYR A 77 11.61 -0.16 14.29
CA TYR A 77 10.96 -0.59 13.06
C TYR A 77 11.03 -2.12 12.94
N PRO A 78 9.90 -2.85 12.88
CA PRO A 78 9.91 -4.32 12.84
C PRO A 78 10.27 -4.88 11.45
N PHE A 79 10.45 -4.01 10.46
CA PHE A 79 10.78 -4.35 9.08
C PHE A 79 12.06 -3.63 8.61
N THR A 80 12.61 -4.06 7.49
CA THR A 80 13.62 -3.36 6.69
C THR A 80 13.00 -3.02 5.35
N LEU A 81 13.72 -2.24 4.53
CA LEU A 81 13.31 -1.96 3.14
C LEU A 81 13.08 -3.25 2.32
N ASP A 82 13.82 -4.32 2.63
CA ASP A 82 13.79 -5.57 1.87
C ASP A 82 12.71 -6.56 2.32
N ASN A 83 12.22 -6.45 3.56
CA ASN A 83 11.29 -7.43 4.15
C ASN A 83 9.91 -6.84 4.49
N PHE A 84 9.66 -5.59 4.12
CA PHE A 84 8.37 -4.97 4.34
C PHE A 84 7.26 -5.72 3.58
N PRO A 85 6.13 -6.07 4.23
CA PRO A 85 5.16 -7.00 3.69
C PRO A 85 4.15 -6.33 2.74
N TRP A 86 4.65 -5.74 1.65
CA TRP A 86 3.84 -4.96 0.70
C TRP A 86 2.54 -5.64 0.23
N PRO A 87 2.52 -6.96 -0.08
CA PRO A 87 1.29 -7.63 -0.53
C PRO A 87 0.21 -7.76 0.56
N GLU A 88 0.57 -7.58 1.83
CA GLU A 88 -0.39 -7.66 2.94
C GLU A 88 -1.04 -6.31 3.25
N ILE A 89 -0.56 -5.20 2.70
CA ILE A 89 -1.19 -3.88 2.86
C ILE A 89 -2.00 -3.62 1.59
N GLU A 90 -3.24 -4.09 1.56
CA GLU A 90 -4.05 -4.04 0.35
C GLU A 90 -4.83 -2.74 0.26
N ILE A 91 -4.77 -2.08 -0.90
CA ILE A 91 -5.66 -0.96 -1.24
C ILE A 91 -6.75 -1.49 -2.17
N LEU A 92 -7.97 -1.65 -1.63
CA LEU A 92 -9.08 -2.30 -2.33
C LEU A 92 -10.31 -1.41 -2.36
N ASP A 93 -10.89 -1.27 -3.55
CA ASP A 93 -12.12 -0.53 -3.71
C ASP A 93 -13.32 -1.33 -3.21
N ASP A 94 -14.27 -0.66 -2.54
CA ASP A 94 -15.60 -1.20 -2.28
C ASP A 94 -16.48 -1.22 -3.56
N SER A 95 -17.72 -1.70 -3.43
CA SER A 95 -18.68 -1.75 -4.55
C SER A 95 -19.05 -0.39 -5.14
N ARG A 96 -18.78 0.70 -4.42
CA ARG A 96 -18.99 2.09 -4.89
C ARG A 96 -17.72 2.70 -5.48
N GLY A 97 -16.59 1.99 -5.45
CA GLY A 97 -15.31 2.49 -5.93
C GLY A 97 -14.52 3.29 -4.89
N VAL A 98 -14.91 3.26 -3.62
CA VAL A 98 -14.16 3.94 -2.56
C VAL A 98 -12.99 3.04 -2.14
N PRO A 99 -11.73 3.50 -2.19
CA PRO A 99 -10.59 2.70 -1.78
C PRO A 99 -10.54 2.57 -0.25
N HIS A 100 -10.22 1.37 0.24
CA HIS A 100 -10.01 1.06 1.65
C HIS A 100 -8.68 0.35 1.85
N VAL A 101 -8.07 0.56 3.01
CA VAL A 101 -6.93 -0.24 3.46
C VAL A 101 -7.45 -1.54 4.09
N SER A 102 -6.94 -2.67 3.64
CA SER A 102 -7.20 -4.00 4.20
C SER A 102 -5.86 -4.65 4.54
N LEU A 103 -5.70 -5.08 5.79
CA LEU A 103 -4.47 -5.72 6.25
C LEU A 103 -4.59 -7.24 6.17
N GLY A 104 -3.55 -7.88 5.63
CA GLY A 104 -3.40 -9.32 5.57
C GLY A 104 -3.34 -9.94 6.97
N LYS A 105 -3.82 -11.19 7.09
CA LYS A 105 -3.91 -11.88 8.38
C LYS A 105 -2.55 -12.11 9.04
N GLY A 106 -1.46 -12.14 8.27
CA GLY A 106 -0.10 -12.39 8.78
C GLY A 106 0.53 -11.18 9.47
N THR A 107 0.11 -9.98 9.08
CA THR A 107 0.77 -8.71 9.48
C THR A 107 -0.15 -7.74 10.21
N ALA A 108 -1.46 -7.98 10.22
CA ALA A 108 -2.42 -7.12 10.90
C ALA A 108 -2.04 -6.86 12.37
N SER A 109 -1.54 -7.87 13.10
CA SER A 109 -1.11 -7.71 14.50
C SER A 109 0.08 -6.76 14.65
N VAL A 110 1.01 -6.73 13.68
CA VAL A 110 2.18 -5.84 13.71
C VAL A 110 1.76 -4.38 13.61
N PHE A 111 0.84 -4.08 12.69
CA PHE A 111 0.30 -2.73 12.48
C PHE A 111 -0.72 -2.30 13.55
N GLN A 112 -1.27 -3.25 14.31
CA GLN A 112 -2.25 -3.01 15.39
C GLN A 112 -1.60 -2.91 16.78
N THR A 113 -0.28 -3.02 16.88
CA THR A 113 0.38 -2.99 18.19
C THR A 113 0.21 -1.60 18.82
N ASP A 114 -0.40 -1.56 20.00
CA ASP A 114 -0.40 -0.40 20.89
C ASP A 114 1.05 -0.16 21.36
N TYR A 115 1.83 0.61 20.60
CA TYR A 115 3.16 1.08 21.03
C TYR A 115 3.07 2.16 22.13
N ALA A 116 1.87 2.38 22.67
CA ALA A 116 1.56 3.34 23.74
C ALA A 116 2.27 3.08 25.08
N ASN A 117 3.04 2.00 25.22
CA ASN A 117 3.81 1.70 26.44
C ASN A 117 5.31 2.06 26.35
N SER A 118 5.77 2.70 25.27
CA SER A 118 7.19 3.09 25.14
C SER A 118 7.53 4.46 25.74
N ALA A 119 6.54 5.17 26.30
CA ALA A 119 6.75 6.39 27.09
C ALA A 119 6.61 6.06 28.59
N ALA A 120 7.62 5.40 29.15
CA ALA A 120 7.85 5.25 30.58
C ALA A 120 9.25 5.73 30.93
#